data_AF-A0A9X4IPJ0-F1
#
_entry.id   AF-A0A9X4IPJ0-F1
#
_cell.length_a   1.000
_cell.length_b   1.000
_cell.length_c   1.000
_cell.angle_alpha   90.00
_cell.angle_beta   90.00
_cell.angle_gamma   90.00
#
_symmetry.space_group_name_H-M   'P 1'
#
loop_
_entity.id
_entity.type
_entity.pdbx_description
1 polymer ?
#
loop_
_entity_poly.entity_id
_entity_poly.type
_entity_poly.pdbx_seq_one_letter_code
_entity_poly.pdbx_strand_id
1 'polypeptide(L)'
;MKKYLASIMIAFLVSCGTSTKEETPKDNSKNDNSTEKVIQAEKEEELAKEKREEKKLEKLDYYLNNSFVTDENGISYKLKVVKTIIGQENMYTSKKMYVTKGDIGFDKYVVVSSYRIKTLFKLKSNGKIIENIELEGFLVKSQLNGDTKYNFWDSKLNKWVVKTKQDVIMLRNMSCNDSFIYYPQLDSKKHRKNRITEFTSVWCNFGIGDDVKNAKIEAINKCGMLEDNLKNIQYTTDNLLDINNVFKSN
;
A
#
# COMPACT_ATOMS: atom_id res chain seq x y z
N MET A 1 -0.92 55.40 -18.47
CA MET A 1 -0.25 54.96 -17.22
C MET A 1 0.15 53.50 -17.37
N LYS A 2 1.47 53.23 -17.22
CA LYS A 2 2.16 51.97 -16.83
C LYS A 2 2.05 50.76 -17.81
N LYS A 3 3.07 50.50 -18.65
CA LYS A 3 4.37 49.77 -18.46
C LYS A 3 4.19 48.23 -18.59
N TYR A 4 4.58 47.59 -19.72
CA TYR A 4 5.88 46.91 -20.03
C TYR A 4 6.25 45.83 -18.98
N LEU A 5 6.62 44.58 -19.29
CA LEU A 5 7.54 44.08 -20.31
C LEU A 5 7.38 42.55 -20.53
N ALA A 6 7.72 42.10 -21.74
CA ALA A 6 7.83 40.72 -22.15
C ALA A 6 9.29 40.22 -22.07
N SER A 7 9.42 38.88 -22.04
CA SER A 7 10.56 38.06 -22.50
C SER A 7 11.82 38.03 -21.63
N ILE A 8 12.38 36.82 -21.47
CA ILE A 8 13.79 36.48 -21.74
C ILE A 8 13.88 34.94 -21.78
N MET A 9 14.01 34.38 -22.99
CA MET A 9 14.72 33.13 -23.22
C MET A 9 16.20 33.38 -22.98
N ILE A 10 16.89 32.48 -22.27
CA ILE A 10 18.35 32.46 -22.21
C ILE A 10 18.82 31.29 -23.08
N ALA A 11 19.26 31.62 -24.29
CA ALA A 11 20.14 30.78 -25.10
C ALA A 11 21.58 31.10 -24.69
N PHE A 12 22.36 30.09 -24.29
CA PHE A 12 23.81 30.24 -24.08
C PHE A 12 24.54 30.02 -25.41
N LEU A 13 25.05 31.11 -25.97
CA LEU A 13 26.12 31.12 -26.97
C LEU A 13 27.35 31.72 -26.29
N VAL A 14 28.46 30.97 -26.23
CA VAL A 14 29.80 31.53 -26.03
C VAL A 14 30.63 31.19 -27.26
N SER A 15 31.11 32.27 -27.89
CA SER A 15 31.81 32.34 -29.16
C SER A 15 33.28 31.94 -29.06
N CYS A 16 33.77 31.36 -30.17
CA CYS A 16 35.16 31.10 -30.54
C CYS A 16 36.13 32.25 -30.29
N GLY A 17 37.35 31.89 -29.86
CA GLY A 17 38.58 32.60 -30.21
C GLY A 17 39.54 31.59 -30.86
N THR A 18 39.92 31.81 -32.12
CA THR A 18 40.91 31.02 -32.86
C THR A 18 42.24 31.77 -32.92
N SER A 19 43.34 31.09 -32.58
CA SER A 19 44.65 31.33 -33.19
C SER A 19 45.38 29.99 -33.33
N THR A 20 46.02 29.78 -34.49
CA THR A 20 46.66 28.54 -34.93
C THR A 20 48.18 28.71 -35.00
N LYS A 21 48.96 27.80 -34.38
CA LYS A 21 49.95 26.88 -35.00
C LYS A 21 50.89 26.20 -33.97
N GLU A 22 50.97 24.86 -34.10
CA GLU A 22 52.08 23.87 -33.92
C GLU A 22 53.21 24.12 -32.88
N GLU A 23 53.75 23.16 -32.11
CA GLU A 23 53.82 21.69 -32.20
C GLU A 23 54.32 21.07 -30.84
N THR A 24 54.13 19.75 -30.72
CA THR A 24 54.69 18.74 -29.79
C THR A 24 53.91 18.30 -28.52
N PRO A 25 53.76 16.97 -28.31
CA PRO A 25 52.84 16.39 -27.35
C PRO A 25 53.44 16.28 -25.94
N LYS A 26 52.69 16.73 -24.93
CA LYS A 26 52.97 16.44 -23.52
C LYS A 26 51.70 15.95 -22.84
N ASP A 27 51.82 14.69 -22.41
CA ASP A 27 51.07 13.93 -21.41
C ASP A 27 49.61 14.30 -21.10
N ASN A 28 48.77 13.32 -21.44
CA ASN A 28 47.41 13.13 -20.96
C ASN A 28 47.35 13.10 -19.44
N SER A 29 46.71 14.11 -18.86
CA SER A 29 46.00 14.01 -17.57
C SER A 29 45.16 15.29 -17.36
N LYS A 30 44.19 15.54 -18.23
CA LYS A 30 43.04 16.39 -17.86
C LYS A 30 42.06 15.50 -17.12
N ASN A 31 42.18 15.52 -15.79
CA ASN A 31 41.23 14.87 -14.90
C ASN A 31 39.84 15.52 -15.08
N ASP A 32 38.82 14.69 -15.24
CA ASP A 32 37.43 15.02 -15.60
C ASP A 32 36.70 15.83 -14.50
N ASN A 33 36.96 17.13 -14.43
CA ASN A 33 36.28 18.04 -13.48
C ASN A 33 34.82 18.37 -13.88
N SER A 34 34.36 17.93 -15.06
CA SER A 34 32.96 18.10 -15.51
C SER A 34 32.04 16.98 -15.02
N THR A 35 32.55 15.75 -14.90
CA THR A 35 31.76 14.56 -14.53
C THR A 35 31.46 14.55 -13.03
N GLU A 36 32.43 14.93 -12.19
CA GLU A 36 32.23 15.04 -10.74
C GLU A 36 31.21 16.12 -10.35
N LYS A 37 31.18 17.26 -11.05
CA LYS A 37 30.20 18.34 -10.79
C LYS A 37 28.76 17.95 -11.16
N VAL A 38 28.58 17.17 -12.23
CA VAL A 38 27.25 16.67 -12.62
C VAL A 38 26.76 15.62 -11.63
N ILE A 39 27.61 14.67 -11.24
CA ILE A 39 27.30 13.65 -10.23
C ILE A 39 26.97 14.28 -8.87
N GLN A 40 27.65 15.36 -8.50
CA GLN A 40 27.40 16.06 -7.24
C GLN A 40 26.10 16.87 -7.27
N ALA A 41 25.77 17.51 -8.40
CA ALA A 41 24.49 18.19 -8.58
C ALA A 41 23.29 17.21 -8.58
N GLU A 42 23.44 16.04 -9.21
CA GLU A 42 22.42 14.98 -9.19
C GLU A 42 22.17 14.45 -7.77
N LYS A 43 23.23 14.20 -6.99
CA LYS A 43 23.11 13.79 -5.59
C LYS A 43 22.46 14.85 -4.71
N GLU A 44 22.77 16.13 -4.91
CA GLU A 44 22.15 17.24 -4.17
C GLU A 44 20.67 17.39 -4.52
N GLU A 45 20.28 17.19 -5.78
CA GLU A 45 18.88 17.20 -6.21
C GLU A 45 18.09 16.03 -5.62
N GLU A 46 18.67 14.83 -5.61
CA GLU A 46 18.07 13.63 -5.03
C GLU A 46 17.85 13.79 -3.52
N LEU A 47 18.87 14.26 -2.79
CA LEU A 47 18.76 14.58 -1.36
C LEU A 47 17.70 15.65 -1.07
N ALA A 48 17.58 16.66 -1.95
CA ALA A 48 16.56 17.69 -1.81
C ALA A 48 15.15 17.16 -2.06
N LYS A 49 14.97 16.18 -2.95
CA LYS A 49 13.70 15.49 -3.18
C LYS A 49 13.32 14.63 -1.98
N GLU A 50 14.24 13.84 -1.44
CA GLU A 50 14.02 13.01 -0.25
C GLU A 50 13.55 13.86 0.94
N LYS A 51 14.26 14.95 1.26
CA LYS A 51 13.88 15.86 2.35
C LYS A 51 12.50 16.49 2.16
N ARG A 52 12.08 16.72 0.90
CA ARG A 52 10.73 17.25 0.61
C ARG A 52 9.67 16.19 0.84
N GLU A 53 9.92 14.95 0.46
CA GLU A 53 9.01 13.83 0.72
C GLU A 53 8.89 13.51 2.22
N GLU A 54 10.00 13.49 2.96
CA GLU A 54 9.99 13.33 4.42
C GLU A 54 9.09 14.35 5.10
N LYS A 55 9.23 15.65 4.76
CA LYS A 55 8.38 16.71 5.31
C LYS A 55 6.89 16.55 4.98
N LYS A 56 6.57 16.05 3.78
CA LYS A 56 5.17 15.74 3.42
C LYS A 56 4.63 14.61 4.28
N LEU A 57 5.42 13.55 4.49
CA LEU A 57 5.05 12.41 5.32
C LEU A 57 4.89 12.80 6.79
N GLU A 58 5.82 13.58 7.35
CA GLU A 58 5.71 14.13 8.71
C GLU A 58 4.42 14.94 8.90
N LYS A 59 4.10 15.80 7.93
CA LYS A 59 2.86 16.59 7.96
C LYS A 59 1.62 15.71 7.87
N LEU A 60 1.64 14.69 7.01
CA LEU A 60 0.54 13.73 6.91
C LEU A 60 0.35 12.97 8.22
N ASP A 61 1.42 12.45 8.81
CA ASP A 61 1.38 11.73 10.08
C ASP A 61 0.84 12.63 11.21
N TYR A 62 1.30 13.88 11.28
CA TYR A 62 0.77 14.87 12.21
C TYR A 62 -0.75 15.04 12.07
N TYR A 63 -1.26 15.17 10.84
CA TYR A 63 -2.70 15.31 10.58
C TYR A 63 -3.49 14.01 10.83
N LEU A 64 -2.88 12.84 10.69
CA LEU A 64 -3.51 11.57 11.00
C LEU A 64 -3.67 11.37 12.52
N ASN A 65 -2.71 11.87 13.29
CA ASN A 65 -2.63 11.69 14.75
C ASN A 65 -3.27 12.85 15.54
N ASN A 66 -3.56 13.98 14.91
CA ASN A 66 -4.17 15.15 15.56
C ASN A 66 -5.49 15.55 14.89
N SER A 67 -6.49 15.89 15.71
CA SER A 67 -7.78 16.38 15.24
C SER A 67 -7.94 17.89 15.35
N PHE A 68 -7.07 18.56 16.13
CA PHE A 68 -7.05 20.01 16.31
C PHE A 68 -5.61 20.49 16.59
N VAL A 69 -5.34 21.76 16.29
CA VAL A 69 -4.12 22.48 16.68
C VAL A 69 -4.49 23.89 17.12
N THR A 70 -3.81 24.43 18.12
CA THR A 70 -4.03 25.80 18.60
C THR A 70 -2.76 26.60 18.35
N ASP A 71 -2.91 27.79 17.76
CA ASP A 71 -1.78 28.69 17.50
C ASP A 71 -1.36 29.48 18.75
N GLU A 72 -0.30 30.28 18.60
CA GLU A 72 0.21 31.18 19.64
C GLU A 72 -0.80 32.26 20.09
N ASN A 73 -1.81 32.54 19.27
CA ASN A 73 -2.87 33.50 19.56
C ASN A 73 -4.09 32.85 20.23
N GLY A 74 -4.03 31.54 20.53
CA GLY A 74 -5.13 30.79 21.13
C GLY A 74 -6.25 30.39 20.15
N ILE A 75 -6.03 30.55 18.84
CA ILE A 75 -7.01 30.16 17.81
C ILE A 75 -6.85 28.67 17.53
N SER A 76 -7.91 27.90 17.77
CA SER A 76 -7.95 26.47 17.46
C SER A 76 -8.44 26.19 16.03
N TYR A 77 -7.71 25.33 15.33
CA TYR A 77 -7.98 24.87 13.97
C TYR A 77 -8.31 23.39 13.98
N LYS A 78 -9.45 23.02 13.39
CA LYS A 78 -9.87 21.62 13.20
C LYS A 78 -9.12 20.98 12.05
N LEU A 79 -8.37 19.93 12.35
CA LEU A 79 -7.65 19.13 11.37
C LEU A 79 -8.50 17.94 10.92
N LYS A 80 -8.47 17.63 9.63
CA LYS A 80 -9.14 16.45 9.07
C LYS A 80 -8.37 15.90 7.88
N VAL A 81 -8.26 14.59 7.81
CA VAL A 81 -7.77 13.88 6.63
C VAL A 81 -8.94 13.22 5.92
N VAL A 82 -9.08 13.46 4.62
CA VAL A 82 -10.01 12.71 3.75
C VAL A 82 -9.18 11.81 2.84
N LYS A 83 -9.36 10.50 2.97
CA LYS A 83 -8.64 9.48 2.19
C LYS A 83 -9.52 9.02 1.02
N THR A 84 -8.94 8.90 -0.17
CA THR A 84 -9.65 8.40 -1.36
C THR A 84 -8.70 7.57 -2.21
N ILE A 85 -9.07 6.33 -2.52
CA ILE A 85 -8.32 5.51 -3.47
C ILE A 85 -8.58 6.08 -4.87
N ILE A 86 -7.52 6.56 -5.54
CA ILE A 86 -7.56 7.19 -6.87
C ILE A 86 -6.97 6.29 -7.97
N GLY A 87 -6.27 5.22 -7.59
CA GLY A 87 -5.78 4.19 -8.49
C GLY A 87 -5.78 2.83 -7.81
N GLN A 88 -6.10 1.78 -8.54
CA GLN A 88 -6.15 0.41 -8.02
C GLN A 88 -5.80 -0.59 -9.12
N GLU A 89 -4.70 -1.32 -8.92
CA GLU A 89 -4.23 -2.40 -9.79
C GLU A 89 -4.45 -3.74 -9.09
N ASN A 90 -5.12 -4.70 -9.74
CA ASN A 90 -5.29 -6.04 -9.18
C ASN A 90 -3.99 -6.84 -9.32
N MET A 91 -3.46 -7.31 -8.20
CA MET A 91 -2.23 -8.09 -8.15
C MET A 91 -2.52 -9.59 -8.07
N TYR A 92 -3.62 -9.95 -7.42
CA TYR A 92 -4.05 -11.33 -7.23
C TYR A 92 -5.53 -11.40 -6.92
N THR A 93 -6.15 -12.47 -7.40
CA THR A 93 -7.50 -12.89 -7.04
C THR A 93 -7.49 -14.41 -6.97
N SER A 94 -7.84 -14.98 -5.82
CA SER A 94 -7.87 -16.43 -5.62
C SER A 94 -8.96 -17.09 -6.47
N LYS A 95 -8.84 -18.40 -6.69
CA LYS A 95 -9.98 -19.22 -7.12
C LYS A 95 -11.10 -19.13 -6.07
N LYS A 96 -12.34 -19.41 -6.50
CA LYS A 96 -13.49 -19.50 -5.60
C LYS A 96 -13.31 -20.69 -4.65
N MET A 97 -13.25 -20.43 -3.36
CA MET A 97 -13.18 -21.46 -2.33
C MET A 97 -14.58 -21.70 -1.79
N TYR A 98 -15.22 -22.77 -2.28
CA TYR A 98 -16.62 -23.05 -2.01
C TYR A 98 -16.84 -23.55 -0.58
N VAL A 99 -17.77 -22.88 0.09
CA VAL A 99 -18.24 -23.16 1.44
C VAL A 99 -19.33 -24.24 1.39
N THR A 100 -20.26 -24.11 0.45
CA THR A 100 -21.37 -25.02 0.16
C THR A 100 -21.28 -25.38 -1.32
N LYS A 101 -20.68 -26.53 -1.66
CA LYS A 101 -20.52 -26.97 -3.05
C LYS A 101 -21.63 -27.97 -3.39
N GLY A 102 -22.40 -27.70 -4.43
CA GLY A 102 -23.38 -28.66 -4.98
C GLY A 102 -24.83 -28.42 -4.62
N ASP A 103 -25.13 -27.42 -3.78
CA ASP A 103 -26.50 -26.97 -3.52
C ASP A 103 -26.84 -25.81 -4.47
N ILE A 104 -27.35 -26.12 -5.67
CA ILE A 104 -27.71 -25.15 -6.71
C ILE A 104 -28.56 -24.01 -6.11
N GLY A 105 -28.05 -22.79 -6.18
CA GLY A 105 -28.66 -21.57 -5.64
C GLY A 105 -28.20 -21.15 -4.24
N PHE A 106 -27.34 -21.94 -3.59
CA PHE A 106 -26.77 -21.67 -2.25
C PHE A 106 -25.24 -21.65 -2.24
N ASP A 107 -24.61 -21.62 -3.42
CA ASP A 107 -23.16 -21.58 -3.55
C ASP A 107 -22.59 -20.34 -2.85
N LYS A 108 -22.06 -20.56 -1.65
CA LYS A 108 -21.27 -19.57 -0.93
C LYS A 108 -19.81 -19.87 -1.19
N TYR A 109 -19.03 -18.84 -1.46
CA TYR A 109 -17.61 -19.01 -1.68
C TYR A 109 -16.84 -17.80 -1.19
N VAL A 110 -15.59 -18.03 -0.79
CA VAL A 110 -14.66 -16.97 -0.45
C VAL A 110 -13.76 -16.68 -1.65
N VAL A 111 -13.53 -15.39 -1.89
CA VAL A 111 -12.45 -14.92 -2.77
C VAL A 111 -11.55 -14.02 -1.93
N VAL A 112 -10.24 -14.23 -2.07
CA VAL A 112 -9.23 -13.33 -1.53
C VAL A 112 -8.63 -12.55 -2.69
N SER A 113 -8.50 -11.25 -2.52
CA SER A 113 -7.91 -10.36 -3.52
C SER A 113 -6.88 -9.45 -2.89
N SER A 114 -5.86 -9.09 -3.68
CA SER A 114 -4.90 -8.07 -3.32
C SER A 114 -4.71 -7.06 -4.44
N TYR A 115 -4.40 -5.83 -4.06
CA TYR A 115 -4.25 -4.71 -4.96
C TYR A 115 -3.06 -3.84 -4.57
N ARG A 116 -2.39 -3.28 -5.56
CA ARG A 116 -1.60 -2.06 -5.40
C ARG A 116 -2.54 -0.88 -5.57
N ILE A 117 -2.49 0.07 -4.64
CA ILE A 117 -3.40 1.21 -4.63
C ILE A 117 -2.60 2.51 -4.60
N LYS A 118 -3.16 3.54 -5.24
CA LYS A 118 -2.75 4.92 -5.06
C LYS A 118 -3.84 5.65 -4.28
N THR A 119 -3.50 6.19 -3.11
CA THR A 119 -4.45 6.89 -2.24
C THR A 119 -4.11 8.37 -2.18
N LEU A 120 -5.11 9.21 -2.40
CA LEU A 120 -5.06 10.64 -2.18
C LEU A 120 -5.52 10.98 -0.76
N PHE A 121 -4.64 11.63 0.00
CA PHE A 121 -4.87 12.17 1.32
C PHE A 121 -5.06 13.69 1.22
N LYS A 122 -6.30 14.15 1.37
CA LYS A 122 -6.63 15.59 1.40
C LYS A 122 -6.57 16.08 2.84
N LEU A 123 -5.55 16.88 3.15
CA LEU A 123 -5.39 17.54 4.44
C LEU A 123 -6.29 18.76 4.49
N LYS A 124 -7.14 18.85 5.52
CA LYS A 124 -8.05 19.96 5.74
C LYS A 124 -7.83 20.63 7.08
N SER A 125 -7.84 21.96 7.09
CA SER A 125 -7.89 22.79 8.29
C SER A 125 -9.15 23.66 8.22
N ASN A 126 -10.00 23.59 9.25
CA ASN A 126 -11.31 24.28 9.30
C ASN A 126 -12.14 24.09 8.00
N GLY A 127 -12.12 22.87 7.46
CA GLY A 127 -12.85 22.50 6.25
C GLY A 127 -12.19 22.87 4.92
N LYS A 128 -11.19 23.77 4.91
CA LYS A 128 -10.43 24.16 3.72
C LYS A 128 -9.31 23.17 3.44
N ILE A 129 -9.08 22.84 2.16
CA ILE A 129 -7.97 21.98 1.75
C ILE A 129 -6.68 22.78 1.89
N ILE A 130 -5.73 22.21 2.62
CA ILE A 130 -4.40 22.77 2.83
C ILE A 130 -3.40 22.10 1.90
N GLU A 131 -3.51 20.78 1.73
CA GLU A 131 -2.57 20.03 0.92
C GLU A 131 -3.19 18.70 0.47
N ASN A 132 -2.64 18.18 -0.62
CA ASN A 132 -2.99 16.90 -1.21
C ASN A 132 -1.72 16.06 -1.26
N ILE A 133 -1.73 14.90 -0.62
CA ILE A 133 -0.59 13.98 -0.58
C ILE A 133 -1.04 12.66 -1.20
N GLU A 134 -0.30 12.17 -2.19
CA GLU A 134 -0.57 10.88 -2.82
C GLU A 134 0.44 9.86 -2.33
N LEU A 135 -0.05 8.72 -1.85
CA LEU A 135 0.80 7.60 -1.45
C LEU A 135 0.40 6.32 -2.16
N GLU A 136 1.40 5.53 -2.49
CA GLU A 136 1.21 4.14 -2.88
C GLU A 136 1.04 3.27 -1.64
N GLY A 137 0.21 2.24 -1.76
CA GLY A 137 -0.01 1.28 -0.71
C GLY A 137 -0.55 -0.02 -1.26
N PHE A 138 -0.91 -0.90 -0.34
CA PHE A 138 -1.39 -2.23 -0.66
C PHE A 138 -2.70 -2.48 0.07
N LEU A 139 -3.69 -2.99 -0.65
CA LEU A 139 -4.98 -3.42 -0.11
C LEU A 139 -5.08 -4.93 -0.25
N VAL A 140 -5.36 -5.62 0.84
CA VAL A 140 -5.78 -7.03 0.80
C VAL A 140 -7.17 -7.16 1.40
N LYS A 141 -7.99 -8.03 0.81
CA LYS A 141 -9.32 -8.32 1.30
C LYS A 141 -9.71 -9.76 1.07
N SER A 142 -10.45 -10.34 2.01
CA SER A 142 -11.24 -11.54 1.79
C SER A 142 -12.71 -11.14 1.73
N GLN A 143 -13.46 -11.79 0.84
CA GLN A 143 -14.88 -11.52 0.68
C GLN A 143 -15.64 -12.84 0.59
N LEU A 144 -16.61 -13.01 1.48
CA LEU A 144 -17.65 -14.02 1.34
C LEU A 144 -18.67 -13.55 0.30
N ASN A 145 -18.85 -14.35 -0.73
CA ASN A 145 -19.84 -14.14 -1.78
C ASN A 145 -20.95 -15.19 -1.66
N GLY A 146 -22.20 -14.78 -1.89
CA GLY A 146 -23.40 -15.61 -1.82
C GLY A 146 -24.53 -14.96 -1.02
N ASP A 147 -25.75 -15.48 -1.12
CA ASP A 147 -26.92 -14.93 -0.43
C ASP A 147 -26.86 -15.17 1.09
N THR A 148 -26.91 -14.08 1.87
CA THR A 148 -26.85 -14.10 3.33
C THR A 148 -28.19 -14.40 4.00
N LYS A 149 -29.31 -14.39 3.27
CA LYS A 149 -30.67 -14.64 3.79
C LYS A 149 -30.85 -15.99 4.49
N TYR A 150 -29.95 -16.94 4.21
CA TYR A 150 -30.00 -18.30 4.76
C TYR A 150 -29.05 -18.51 5.95
N ASN A 151 -28.50 -17.41 6.49
CA ASN A 151 -27.67 -17.42 7.69
C ASN A 151 -28.56 -17.14 8.90
N PHE A 152 -28.43 -17.95 9.94
CA PHE A 152 -29.02 -17.62 11.24
C PHE A 152 -28.02 -17.87 12.35
N TRP A 153 -28.19 -17.16 13.46
CA TRP A 153 -27.38 -17.35 14.65
C TRP A 153 -27.98 -18.49 15.49
N ASP A 154 -27.18 -19.52 15.76
CA ASP A 154 -27.55 -20.57 16.70
C ASP A 154 -27.01 -20.23 18.09
N SER A 155 -27.92 -19.90 19.02
CA SER A 155 -27.57 -19.49 20.39
C SER A 155 -27.03 -20.64 21.24
N LYS A 156 -27.37 -21.90 20.94
CA LYS A 156 -26.86 -23.06 21.67
C LYS A 156 -25.41 -23.36 21.27
N LEU A 157 -25.09 -23.11 20.01
CA LEU A 157 -23.77 -23.39 19.43
C LEU A 157 -22.86 -22.16 19.42
N ASN A 158 -23.40 -20.98 19.76
CA ASN A 158 -22.73 -19.69 19.80
C ASN A 158 -22.02 -19.35 18.47
N LYS A 159 -22.65 -19.72 17.35
CA LYS A 159 -22.08 -19.62 15.99
C LYS A 159 -23.18 -19.35 14.96
N TRP A 160 -22.78 -18.76 13.84
CA TRP A 160 -23.62 -18.69 12.65
C TRP A 160 -23.77 -20.07 12.01
N VAL A 161 -24.91 -20.30 11.37
CA VAL A 161 -25.19 -21.55 10.66
C VAL A 161 -25.89 -21.27 9.34
N VAL A 162 -25.72 -22.18 8.37
CA VAL A 162 -26.37 -22.10 7.05
C VAL A 162 -27.36 -23.25 6.92
N LYS A 163 -28.61 -22.94 6.57
CA LYS A 163 -29.63 -23.94 6.21
C LYS A 163 -29.54 -24.26 4.71
N THR A 164 -29.32 -25.52 4.36
CA THR A 164 -29.39 -25.98 2.96
C THR A 164 -30.77 -26.57 2.64
N LYS A 165 -31.05 -26.82 1.35
CA LYS A 165 -32.28 -27.51 0.91
C LYS A 165 -32.39 -28.94 1.46
N GLN A 166 -31.28 -29.54 1.86
CA GLN A 166 -31.22 -30.88 2.45
C GLN A 166 -31.38 -30.88 3.99
N ASP A 167 -31.82 -29.75 4.57
CA ASP A 167 -31.91 -29.54 6.04
C ASP A 167 -30.57 -29.76 6.80
N VAL A 168 -29.44 -29.75 6.09
CA VAL A 168 -28.12 -29.84 6.71
C VAL A 168 -27.77 -28.48 7.31
N ILE A 169 -27.73 -28.41 8.64
CA ILE A 169 -27.26 -27.24 9.39
C ILE A 169 -25.73 -27.29 9.43
N MET A 170 -25.07 -26.47 8.62
CA MET A 170 -23.61 -26.34 8.71
C MET A 170 -23.23 -25.30 9.76
N LEU A 171 -22.50 -25.71 10.80
CA LEU A 171 -22.00 -24.86 11.89
C LEU A 171 -20.77 -24.08 11.46
N ARG A 172 -20.87 -22.76 11.23
CA ARG A 172 -19.76 -22.00 10.62
C ARG A 172 -19.68 -20.56 11.13
N ASN A 173 -18.50 -20.14 11.60
CA ASN A 173 -18.29 -18.75 11.98
C ASN A 173 -18.15 -17.90 10.69
N MET A 174 -19.18 -17.15 10.31
CA MET A 174 -19.33 -16.56 8.96
C MET A 174 -18.64 -15.20 8.78
N SER A 175 -17.49 -14.99 9.41
CA SER A 175 -16.73 -13.75 9.25
C SER A 175 -15.57 -13.95 8.27
N CYS A 176 -15.83 -13.75 6.97
CA CYS A 176 -14.80 -13.78 5.92
C CYS A 176 -14.76 -12.51 5.09
N ASN A 177 -15.21 -11.41 5.69
CA ASN A 177 -15.19 -10.08 5.13
C ASN A 177 -14.16 -9.25 5.89
N ASP A 178 -12.89 -9.55 5.65
CA ASP A 178 -11.77 -8.85 6.27
C ASP A 178 -11.07 -8.01 5.20
N SER A 179 -10.57 -6.85 5.58
CA SER A 179 -9.66 -6.09 4.73
C SER A 179 -8.73 -5.24 5.55
N PHE A 180 -7.55 -4.97 5.01
CA PHE A 180 -6.72 -3.89 5.52
C PHE A 180 -5.91 -3.26 4.39
N ILE A 181 -5.53 -2.01 4.64
CA ILE A 181 -4.62 -1.25 3.79
C ILE A 181 -3.33 -1.05 4.57
N TYR A 182 -2.20 -1.12 3.87
CA TYR A 182 -0.87 -0.84 4.39
C TYR A 182 -0.15 0.16 3.48
N TYR A 183 0.44 1.18 4.07
CA TYR A 183 1.22 2.22 3.40
C TYR A 183 2.68 2.15 3.90
N PRO A 184 3.64 1.65 3.10
CA PRO A 184 5.04 1.52 3.53
C PRO A 184 5.68 2.80 4.06
N GLN A 185 5.24 3.96 3.56
CA GLN A 185 5.76 5.27 3.92
C GLN A 185 5.20 5.81 5.25
N LEU A 186 4.12 5.22 5.78
CA LEU A 186 3.46 5.67 7.03
C LEU A 186 3.49 4.60 8.12
N ASP A 187 3.31 3.35 7.74
CA ASP A 187 3.09 2.26 8.67
C ASP A 187 4.41 1.60 9.08
N SER A 188 4.62 1.46 10.40
CA SER A 188 5.81 0.77 10.91
C SER A 188 5.85 -0.72 10.52
N LYS A 189 7.05 -1.31 10.51
CA LYS A 189 7.24 -2.77 10.36
C LYS A 189 6.41 -3.58 11.39
N LYS A 190 6.28 -3.07 12.62
CA LYS A 190 5.45 -3.69 13.67
C LYS A 190 3.96 -3.63 13.31
N HIS A 191 3.49 -2.50 12.80
CA HIS A 191 2.11 -2.36 12.31
C HIS A 191 1.84 -3.35 11.16
N ARG A 192 2.73 -3.40 10.15
CA ARG A 192 2.68 -4.37 9.05
C ARG A 192 2.50 -5.80 9.55
N LYS A 193 3.39 -6.23 10.46
CA LYS A 193 3.37 -7.57 11.07
C LYS A 193 2.05 -7.87 11.77
N ASN A 194 1.57 -6.94 12.61
CA ASN A 194 0.32 -7.13 13.36
C ASN A 194 -0.87 -7.27 12.41
N ARG A 195 -1.00 -6.40 11.40
CA ARG A 195 -2.12 -6.44 10.44
C ARG A 195 -2.10 -7.69 9.57
N ILE A 196 -0.92 -8.12 9.12
CA ILE A 196 -0.76 -9.40 8.41
C ILE A 196 -1.17 -10.56 9.30
N THR A 197 -0.70 -10.60 10.55
CA THR A 197 -1.03 -11.65 11.52
C THR A 197 -2.53 -11.68 11.78
N GLU A 198 -3.15 -10.53 12.05
CA GLU A 198 -4.60 -10.41 12.22
C GLU A 198 -5.34 -10.96 10.99
N PHE A 199 -5.06 -10.44 9.80
CA PHE A 199 -5.75 -10.83 8.58
C PHE A 199 -5.65 -12.33 8.29
N THR A 200 -4.48 -12.92 8.50
CA THR A 200 -4.21 -14.35 8.24
C THR A 200 -4.61 -15.27 9.40
N SER A 201 -4.77 -14.72 10.61
CA SER A 201 -5.26 -15.44 11.79
C SER A 201 -6.79 -15.54 11.83
N VAL A 202 -7.52 -14.63 11.16
CA VAL A 202 -8.98 -14.70 11.09
C VAL A 202 -9.39 -15.97 10.34
N TRP A 203 -9.87 -16.94 11.11
CA TRP A 203 -10.38 -18.21 10.65
C TRP A 203 -11.72 -18.03 9.96
N CYS A 204 -11.64 -18.07 8.64
CA CYS A 204 -12.75 -18.44 7.78
C CYS A 204 -13.09 -19.91 8.01
N ASN A 205 -13.86 -20.20 9.06
CA ASN A 205 -14.24 -21.57 9.46
C ASN A 205 -15.24 -22.19 8.47
N PHE A 206 -14.74 -22.47 7.27
CA PHE A 206 -15.44 -23.11 6.17
C PHE A 206 -14.67 -24.37 5.76
N GLY A 207 -15.10 -25.56 6.21
CA GLY A 207 -14.45 -26.82 5.81
C GLY A 207 -12.96 -26.89 6.17
N ILE A 208 -12.14 -27.51 5.29
CA ILE A 208 -10.67 -27.57 5.41
C ILE A 208 -10.14 -26.13 5.43
N GLY A 209 -9.96 -25.57 6.63
CA GLY A 209 -9.77 -24.13 6.87
C GLY A 209 -8.48 -23.53 6.30
N ASP A 210 -7.60 -24.37 5.76
CA ASP A 210 -6.28 -23.99 5.29
C ASP A 210 -6.31 -23.31 3.91
N ASP A 211 -7.30 -23.57 3.06
CA ASP A 211 -7.38 -22.99 1.72
C ASP A 211 -7.50 -21.45 1.74
N VAL A 212 -8.38 -20.92 2.58
CA VAL A 212 -8.59 -19.47 2.69
C VAL A 212 -7.37 -18.80 3.33
N LYS A 213 -6.79 -19.43 4.36
CA LYS A 213 -5.57 -18.95 4.99
C LYS A 213 -4.42 -18.88 3.99
N ASN A 214 -4.22 -19.93 3.19
CA ASN A 214 -3.20 -19.99 2.16
C ASN A 214 -3.43 -18.93 1.07
N ALA A 215 -4.67 -18.75 0.62
CA ALA A 215 -5.02 -17.69 -0.32
C ALA A 215 -4.76 -16.28 0.25
N LYS A 216 -5.02 -16.06 1.55
CA LYS A 216 -4.69 -14.80 2.26
C LYS A 216 -3.18 -14.55 2.26
N ILE A 217 -2.36 -15.56 2.53
CA ILE A 217 -0.89 -15.44 2.50
C ILE A 217 -0.41 -15.17 1.07
N GLU A 218 -0.90 -15.93 0.08
CA GLU A 218 -0.52 -15.75 -1.31
C GLU A 218 -0.86 -14.34 -1.80
N ALA A 219 -2.04 -13.82 -1.46
CA ALA A 219 -2.45 -12.46 -1.80
C ALA A 219 -1.49 -11.39 -1.23
N ILE A 220 -1.05 -11.54 0.03
CA ILE A 220 -0.08 -10.62 0.65
C ILE A 220 1.28 -10.70 -0.07
N ASN A 221 1.72 -11.91 -0.44
CA ASN A 221 2.97 -12.10 -1.17
C ASN A 221 2.91 -11.46 -2.56
N LYS A 222 1.83 -11.74 -3.32
CA LYS A 222 1.65 -11.25 -4.69
C LYS A 222 1.52 -9.74 -4.81
N CYS A 223 0.98 -9.05 -3.81
CA CYS A 223 0.95 -7.59 -3.84
C CYS A 223 2.30 -6.94 -3.53
N GLY A 224 3.26 -7.68 -2.97
CA GLY A 224 4.60 -7.18 -2.63
C GLY A 224 4.70 -6.61 -1.22
N MET A 225 3.73 -6.88 -0.34
CA MET A 225 3.76 -6.40 1.05
C MET A 225 4.83 -7.12 1.90
N LEU A 226 5.23 -8.32 1.48
CA LEU A 226 6.29 -9.13 2.08
C LEU A 226 7.54 -8.95 1.19
N GLU A 227 8.41 -7.99 1.52
CA GLU A 227 9.67 -7.78 0.81
C GLU A 227 10.57 -9.03 0.91
N ASP A 228 11.01 -9.55 -0.25
CA ASP A 228 12.01 -10.60 -0.55
C ASP A 228 12.08 -11.91 0.28
N ASN A 229 11.34 -12.07 1.37
CA ASN A 229 11.44 -13.21 2.29
C ASN A 229 10.57 -14.42 1.94
N LEU A 230 9.88 -14.43 0.78
CA LEU A 230 8.94 -15.50 0.42
C LEU A 230 9.03 -15.96 -1.04
N LYS A 231 10.16 -15.75 -1.72
CA LYS A 231 10.34 -16.19 -3.11
C LYS A 231 10.19 -17.70 -3.34
N ASN A 232 10.25 -18.54 -2.29
CA ASN A 232 10.31 -20.00 -2.42
C ASN A 232 9.44 -20.81 -1.43
N ILE A 233 8.22 -20.36 -1.08
CA ILE A 233 7.33 -21.24 -0.30
C ILE A 233 6.28 -21.86 -1.20
N GLN A 234 6.41 -23.17 -1.39
CA GLN A 234 5.46 -24.02 -2.09
C GLN A 234 4.25 -24.21 -1.17
N TYR A 235 3.09 -23.68 -1.57
CA TYR A 235 1.85 -23.79 -0.82
C TYR A 235 1.25 -25.18 -1.07
N THR A 236 1.41 -26.09 -0.12
CA THR A 236 0.67 -27.35 -0.10
C THR A 236 -0.33 -27.32 1.04
N THR A 237 -1.46 -28.02 0.85
CA THR A 237 -2.52 -28.21 1.85
C THR A 237 -2.03 -28.81 3.17
N ASP A 238 -0.81 -29.37 3.20
CA ASP A 238 -0.25 -30.08 4.35
C ASP A 238 0.79 -29.25 5.13
N ASN A 239 1.24 -28.10 4.61
CA ASN A 239 2.27 -27.28 5.24
C ASN A 239 1.70 -25.92 5.68
N LEU A 240 1.29 -25.84 6.94
CA LEU A 240 0.93 -24.60 7.60
C LEU A 240 2.14 -23.65 7.67
N LEU A 241 2.08 -22.57 6.91
CA LEU A 241 3.01 -21.45 7.09
C LEU A 241 2.75 -20.79 8.45
N ASP A 242 3.68 -20.95 9.38
CA ASP A 242 3.73 -20.14 10.60
C ASP A 242 4.30 -18.77 10.23
N ILE A 243 3.39 -17.82 10.00
CA ILE A 243 3.70 -16.42 9.70
C ILE A 243 4.58 -15.80 10.79
N ASN A 244 4.53 -16.30 12.04
CA ASN A 244 5.42 -15.81 13.09
C ASN A 244 6.89 -16.12 12.79
N ASN A 245 7.18 -17.18 12.02
CA ASN A 245 8.54 -17.52 11.59
C ASN A 245 9.00 -16.69 10.37
N VAL A 246 8.07 -16.23 9.51
CA VAL A 246 8.39 -15.32 8.38
C VAL A 246 8.96 -13.98 8.87
N PHE A 247 8.52 -13.52 10.04
CA PHE A 247 9.01 -12.29 10.67
C PHE A 247 10.15 -12.50 11.67
N LYS A 248 10.71 -13.71 11.81
CA LYS A 248 11.88 -13.98 12.66
C LYS A 248 13.21 -13.83 11.92
N SER A 249 13.19 -13.73 10.60
CA SER A 249 14.38 -13.57 9.76
C SER A 249 14.69 -12.09 9.55
N ASN A 250 15.63 -11.58 10.36
CA ASN A 250 16.36 -10.30 10.32
C ASN A 250 15.57 -8.98 10.35
#